data_AF-R6JG41-F1
#
_entry.id   AF-R6JG41-F1
#
_cell.length_a   1.000
_cell.length_b   1.000
_cell.length_c   1.000
_cell.angle_alpha   90.00
_cell.angle_beta   90.00
_cell.angle_gamma   90.00
#
_symmetry.space_group_name_H-M   'P 1'
#
loop_
_entity.id
_entity.type
_entity.pdbx_description
1 polymer ?
#
loop_
_entity_poly.entity_id
_entity_poly.type
_entity_poly.pdbx_seq_one_letter_code
_entity_poly.pdbx_strand_id
1 'polypeptide(L)'
;MEAEILDDVITYLGDEVAEKDVSVLFILIQRAIRKVCAKRYPFGYTDTEKETAVERYRDTIFAAAVYYWAKQGADGESSHSENGISRAYEKEDDIYFDVVPMAKIF
;
A
#
# COMPACT_ATOMS: atom_id res chain seq x y z
N MET A 1 9.96 -9.07 7.13
CA MET A 1 9.61 -7.96 6.22
C MET A 1 8.12 -7.66 6.14
N GLU A 2 7.24 -8.51 5.61
CA GLU A 2 5.78 -8.20 5.60
C GLU A 2 5.23 -7.99 7.01
N ALA A 3 5.65 -8.83 7.98
CA ALA A 3 5.29 -8.69 9.39
C ALA A 3 5.86 -7.41 10.03
N GLU A 4 7.04 -6.95 9.61
CA GLU A 4 7.63 -5.69 10.10
C GLU A 4 6.88 -4.48 9.55
N ILE A 5 6.46 -4.52 8.27
CA ILE A 5 5.61 -3.48 7.70
C ILE A 5 4.27 -3.43 8.43
N LEU A 6 3.71 -4.59 8.78
CA LEU A 6 2.47 -4.66 9.55
C LEU A 6 2.64 -4.03 10.94
N ASP A 7 3.72 -4.34 11.65
CA ASP A 7 4.03 -3.76 12.97
C ASP A 7 4.21 -2.23 12.89
N ASP A 8 4.92 -1.74 11.87
CA ASP A 8 5.07 -0.31 11.64
C ASP A 8 3.74 0.39 11.33
N VAL A 9 2.89 -0.22 10.50
CA VAL A 9 1.57 0.34 10.18
C VAL A 9 0.67 0.35 11.42
N ILE A 10 0.68 -0.71 12.23
CA ILE A 10 -0.05 -0.75 13.51
C ILE A 10 0.44 0.36 14.44
N THR A 11 1.76 0.48 14.59
CA THR A 11 2.40 1.51 15.42
C THR A 11 2.05 2.92 14.94
N TYR A 12 2.05 3.14 13.63
CA TYR A 12 1.72 4.43 13.03
C TYR A 12 0.24 4.82 13.23
N LEU A 13 -0.67 3.87 13.04
CA LEU A 13 -2.12 4.11 13.16
C LEU A 13 -2.56 4.19 14.63
N GLY A 14 -1.81 3.61 15.56
CA GLY A 14 -2.04 3.73 17.00
C GLY A 14 -3.47 3.34 17.38
N ASP A 15 -4.15 4.25 18.09
CA ASP A 15 -5.51 4.01 18.62
C ASP A 15 -6.60 3.93 17.53
N GLU A 16 -6.27 4.20 16.25
CA GLU A 16 -7.21 4.04 15.14
C GLU A 16 -7.48 2.57 14.79
N VAL A 17 -6.59 1.67 15.19
CA VAL A 17 -6.66 0.24 14.86
C VAL A 17 -6.80 -0.61 16.12
N ALA A 18 -7.71 -1.58 16.08
CA ALA A 18 -7.84 -2.60 17.13
C ALA A 18 -7.32 -3.96 16.65
N GLU A 19 -7.17 -4.91 17.56
CA GLU A 19 -6.67 -6.26 17.25
C GLU A 19 -7.48 -6.96 16.14
N LYS A 20 -8.80 -6.73 16.09
CA LYS A 20 -9.68 -7.27 15.04
C LYS A 20 -9.33 -6.75 13.63
N ASP A 21 -8.75 -5.55 13.55
CA ASP A 21 -8.46 -4.86 12.29
C ASP A 21 -7.10 -5.28 11.70
N VAL A 22 -6.27 -6.01 12.47
CA VAL A 22 -4.96 -6.51 12.02
C VAL A 22 -5.07 -7.35 10.74
N SER A 23 -6.12 -8.18 10.63
CA SER A 23 -6.38 -8.98 9.43
C SER A 23 -6.66 -8.10 8.20
N VAL A 24 -7.36 -6.99 8.39
CA VAL A 24 -7.65 -6.02 7.33
C VAL A 24 -6.38 -5.29 6.92
N LEU A 25 -5.59 -4.80 7.86
CA LEU A 25 -4.30 -4.16 7.57
C LEU A 25 -3.38 -5.09 6.77
N PHE A 26 -3.32 -6.36 7.15
CA PHE A 26 -2.54 -7.35 6.40
C PHE A 26 -3.02 -7.49 4.95
N ILE A 27 -4.33 -7.50 4.70
CA ILE A 27 -4.89 -7.52 3.34
C ILE A 27 -4.49 -6.26 2.56
N LEU A 28 -4.51 -5.09 3.18
CA LEU A 28 -4.10 -3.82 2.56
C LEU A 28 -2.62 -3.80 2.19
N ILE A 29 -1.76 -4.31 3.08
CA ILE A 29 -0.32 -4.48 2.81
C ILE A 29 -0.11 -5.44 1.65
N GLN A 30 -0.80 -6.59 1.63
CA GLN A 30 -0.71 -7.54 0.52
C GLN A 30 -1.18 -6.92 -0.81
N ARG A 31 -2.21 -6.07 -0.79
CA ARG A 31 -2.64 -5.30 -1.96
C ARG A 31 -1.53 -4.37 -2.45
N ALA A 32 -0.90 -3.62 -1.55
CA ALA A 32 0.21 -2.73 -1.88
C ALA A 32 1.41 -3.49 -2.46
N ILE A 33 1.79 -4.63 -1.85
CA ILE A 33 2.86 -5.51 -2.34
C ILE A 33 2.57 -5.98 -3.77
N ARG A 34 1.34 -6.46 -4.04
CA ARG A 34 0.95 -6.90 -5.39
C ARG A 34 1.07 -5.76 -6.41
N LYS A 35 0.68 -4.53 -6.06
CA LYS A 35 0.84 -3.37 -6.94
C LYS A 35 2.30 -3.04 -7.22
N VAL A 36 3.16 -3.01 -6.20
CA VAL A 36 4.60 -2.81 -6.36
C VAL A 36 5.18 -3.89 -7.29
N CYS A 37 4.87 -5.17 -7.03
CA CYS A 37 5.43 -6.26 -7.83
C CYS A 37 4.94 -6.23 -9.27
N ALA A 38 3.65 -5.95 -9.51
CA ALA A 38 3.11 -5.83 -10.87
C ALA A 38 3.74 -4.66 -11.64
N LYS A 39 4.01 -3.53 -10.99
CA LYS A 39 4.67 -2.38 -11.63
C LYS A 39 6.17 -2.62 -11.83
N ARG A 40 6.86 -3.20 -10.85
CA ARG A 40 8.29 -3.53 -10.92
C ARG A 40 8.57 -4.65 -11.91
N TYR A 41 7.70 -5.66 -12.00
CA TYR A 41 7.86 -6.84 -12.85
C TYR A 41 6.60 -7.08 -13.70
N PRO A 42 6.40 -6.28 -14.77
CA PRO A 42 5.18 -6.34 -15.59
C PRO A 42 4.91 -7.68 -16.27
N PHE A 43 5.93 -8.54 -16.37
CA PHE A 43 5.86 -9.85 -17.03
C PHE A 43 5.92 -11.03 -16.05
N GLY A 44 5.66 -10.77 -14.77
CA GLY A 44 5.73 -11.78 -13.71
C GLY A 44 7.08 -11.78 -12.97
N TYR A 45 7.07 -12.41 -11.81
CA TYR A 45 8.18 -12.41 -10.86
C TYR A 45 8.26 -13.74 -10.09
N THR A 46 9.45 -14.11 -9.65
CA THR A 46 9.66 -15.20 -8.68
C THR A 46 9.45 -14.73 -7.25
N ASP A 47 9.38 -15.65 -6.28
CA ASP A 47 9.30 -15.30 -4.86
C ASP A 47 10.51 -14.48 -4.39
N THR A 48 11.72 -14.79 -4.88
CA THR A 48 12.92 -13.99 -4.59
C THR A 48 12.82 -12.57 -5.16
N GLU A 49 12.25 -12.41 -6.35
CA GLU A 49 12.01 -11.10 -6.94
C GLU A 49 10.95 -10.31 -6.18
N LYS A 50 9.90 -10.99 -5.69
CA LYS A 50 8.91 -10.41 -4.78
C LYS A 50 9.60 -9.89 -3.52
N GLU A 51 10.37 -10.72 -2.82
CA GLU A 51 11.09 -10.33 -1.60
C GLU A 51 12.00 -9.11 -1.84
N THR A 52 12.78 -9.15 -2.93
CA THR A 52 13.66 -8.02 -3.33
C THR A 52 12.87 -6.72 -3.56
N ALA A 53 11.70 -6.81 -4.22
CA ALA A 53 10.86 -5.63 -4.44
C ALA A 53 10.20 -5.13 -3.15
N VAL A 54 9.76 -6.03 -2.27
CA VAL A 54 9.19 -5.65 -0.97
C VAL A 54 10.23 -4.93 -0.12
N GLU A 55 11.48 -5.39 -0.12
CA GLU A 55 12.57 -4.71 0.58
C GLU A 55 12.83 -3.32 0.00
N ARG A 56 13.03 -3.24 -1.32
CA ARG A 56 13.37 -2.00 -2.00
C ARG A 56 12.28 -0.92 -1.88
N TYR A 57 11.01 -1.32 -1.89
CA TYR A 57 9.87 -0.41 -1.94
C TYR A 57 9.05 -0.44 -0.64
N ARG A 58 9.68 -0.77 0.48
CA ARG A 58 9.04 -0.86 1.80
C ARG A 58 8.24 0.41 2.15
N ASP A 59 8.83 1.58 1.95
CA ASP A 59 8.19 2.87 2.26
C ASP A 59 6.98 3.14 1.36
N THR A 60 7.06 2.78 0.08
CA THR A 60 5.93 2.84 -0.85
C THR A 60 4.79 1.93 -0.41
N ILE A 61 5.10 0.72 0.06
CA ILE A 61 4.11 -0.24 0.55
C ILE A 61 3.45 0.29 1.83
N PHE A 62 4.24 0.83 2.76
CA PHE A 62 3.76 1.47 3.98
C PHE A 62 2.81 2.63 3.66
N ALA A 63 3.23 3.58 2.82
CA ALA A 63 2.42 4.73 2.44
C ALA A 63 1.10 4.31 1.77
N ALA A 64 1.14 3.30 0.90
CA ALA A 64 -0.05 2.74 0.28
C ALA A 64 -1.01 2.09 1.30
N ALA A 65 -0.49 1.34 2.27
CA ALA A 65 -1.32 0.71 3.30
C ALA A 65 -2.06 1.75 4.16
N VAL A 66 -1.36 2.80 4.59
CA VAL A 66 -1.95 3.94 5.32
C VAL A 66 -3.00 4.65 4.46
N TYR A 67 -2.70 4.89 3.18
CA TYR A 67 -3.65 5.49 2.23
C TYR A 67 -4.93 4.65 2.10
N TYR A 68 -4.80 3.32 1.94
CA TYR A 68 -5.96 2.45 1.82
C TYR A 68 -6.79 2.42 3.09
N TRP A 69 -6.16 2.46 4.26
CA TRP A 69 -6.86 2.55 5.54
C TRP A 69 -7.68 3.84 5.62
N ALA A 70 -7.07 4.99 5.34
CA ALA A 70 -7.74 6.29 5.38
C ALA A 70 -8.86 6.48 4.33
N LYS A 71 -8.87 5.65 3.28
CA LYS A 71 -9.86 5.63 2.20
C LYS A 71 -11.04 4.69 2.46
N GLN A 72 -11.00 3.86 3.50
CA GLN A 72 -12.09 2.92 3.75
C GLN A 72 -13.43 3.63 3.89
N GLY A 73 -14.44 3.13 3.18
CA GLY A 73 -15.79 3.72 3.16
C GLY A 73 -15.98 4.86 2.14
N ALA A 74 -14.93 5.29 1.45
CA ALA A 74 -14.97 6.26 0.36
C ALA A 74 -14.33 5.71 -0.93
N ASP A 75 -14.46 4.40 -1.14
CA ASP A 75 -13.89 3.71 -2.30
C ASP A 75 -14.46 4.29 -3.61
N GLY A 76 -13.57 4.74 -4.50
CA GLY A 76 -13.96 5.35 -5.77
C GLY A 76 -14.31 6.84 -5.70
N GLU A 77 -14.35 7.44 -4.51
CA GLU A 77 -14.51 8.89 -4.37
C GLU A 77 -13.16 9.60 -4.52
N SER A 78 -13.10 10.65 -5.35
CA SER A 78 -11.94 11.54 -5.43
C SER A 78 -11.93 12.61 -4.33
N SER A 79 -13.10 12.91 -3.77
CA SER A 79 -13.31 13.92 -2.73
C SER A 79 -14.53 13.55 -1.89
N HIS A 80 -14.44 13.74 -0.58
CA HIS A 80 -15.54 13.52 0.36
C HIS A 80 -15.82 14.81 1.13
N SER A 81 -17.11 15.15 1.29
CA SER A 81 -17.54 16.33 2.06
C SER A 81 -18.73 15.97 2.94
N GLU A 82 -18.54 16.06 4.25
CA GLU A 82 -19.58 15.82 5.24
C GLU A 82 -19.49 16.86 6.36
N ASN A 83 -20.62 17.46 6.74
CA ASN A 83 -20.75 18.40 7.87
C ASN A 83 -19.67 19.51 7.94
N GLY A 84 -19.25 20.04 6.79
CA GLY A 84 -18.25 21.11 6.69
C GLY A 84 -16.79 20.64 6.73
N ILE A 85 -16.53 19.34 6.84
CA ILE A 85 -15.21 18.74 6.66
C ILE A 85 -15.07 18.35 5.19
N SER A 86 -14.06 18.87 4.51
CA SER A 86 -13.72 18.51 3.14
C SER A 86 -12.37 17.80 3.09
N ARG A 87 -12.34 16.61 2.49
CA ARG A 87 -11.11 15.84 2.25
C ARG A 87 -10.92 15.65 0.75
N ALA A 88 -9.77 16.08 0.24
CA ALA A 88 -9.30 15.76 -1.09
C ALA A 88 -8.21 14.69 -0.97
N TYR A 89 -8.27 13.67 -1.81
CA TYR A 89 -7.31 12.59 -1.80
C TYR A 89 -6.38 12.70 -3.00
N GLU A 90 -5.10 12.45 -2.79
CA GLU A 90 -4.14 12.27 -3.88
C GLU A 90 -4.50 11.03 -4.71
N LYS A 91 -4.02 10.99 -5.96
CA LYS A 91 -4.27 9.82 -6.81
C LYS A 91 -3.43 8.67 -6.29
N GLU A 92 -4.05 7.50 -6.18
CA GLU A 92 -3.37 6.27 -5.74
C GLU A 92 -2.09 5.99 -6.56
N ASP A 93 -2.08 6.32 -7.85
CA ASP A 93 -0.93 6.11 -8.73
C ASP A 93 0.30 6.96 -8.37
N ASP A 94 0.10 8.12 -7.72
CA ASP A 94 1.18 9.01 -7.31
C ASP A 94 2.05 8.34 -6.23
N ILE A 95 1.43 7.52 -5.36
CA ILE A 95 2.14 6.73 -4.34
C ILE A 95 3.16 5.78 -4.98
N TYR A 96 2.82 5.23 -6.15
CA TYR A 96 3.65 4.25 -6.84
C TYR A 96 4.61 4.87 -7.86
N PHE A 97 4.69 6.21 -7.94
CA PHE A 97 5.44 6.92 -8.98
C PHE A 97 6.89 6.42 -9.11
N ASP A 98 7.59 6.25 -7.99
CA ASP A 98 9.01 5.86 -7.93
C ASP A 98 9.26 4.35 -8.13
N VAL A 99 8.22 3.54 -8.31
CA VAL A 99 8.38 2.12 -8.63
C VAL A 99 8.83 1.98 -10.09
N VAL A 100 10.14 1.82 -10.27
CA VAL A 100 10.78 1.68 -11.58
C VAL A 100 10.54 0.27 -12.15
N PRO A 101 9.94 0.10 -13.34
CA PRO A 101 9.78 -1.21 -13.98
C PRO A 101 11.11 -1.87 -14.37
N MET A 102 11.13 -3.20 -14.41
CA MET A 102 12.23 -4.01 -14.92
C MET A 102 11.73 -4.90 -16.06
N ALA A 103 12.46 -4.89 -17.17
CA ALA A 103 12.30 -5.87 -18.23
C ALA A 103 13.54 -6.77 -18.28
N LYS A 104 13.32 -8.07 -18.42
CA LYS A 104 14.39 -9.02 -18.76
C LYS A 104 14.52 -9.03 -20.29
N ILE A 105 15.71 -8.76 -20.79
CA ILE A 105 16.03 -8.93 -22.21
C ILE A 105 16.62 -10.33 -22.33
N PHE A 106 16.01 -11.16 -23.17
CA PHE A 106 16.44 -12.52 -23.47
C PHE A 106 17.32 -12.53 -24.73
#